data_AF-A0A9Q2P1B1-F1
#
_entry.id   AF-A0A9Q2P1B1-F1
#
_cell.length_a   1.000
_cell.length_b   1.000
_cell.length_c   1.000
_cell.angle_alpha   90.00
_cell.angle_beta   90.00
_cell.angle_gamma   90.00
#
_symmetry.space_group_name_H-M   'P 1'
#
loop_
_entity.id
_entity.type
_entity.pdbx_description
1 polymer ?
#
loop_
_entity_poly.entity_id
_entity_poly.type
_entity_poly.pdbx_seq_one_letter_code
_entity_poly.pdbx_strand_id
1 'polypeptide(L)'
;MTQDPVSTPASLALNSGDTYAVPCFAKDTMIATPAGDVAVQDLQIGDCLITADGAETRVKWVGHRTIMPMFGLAKRNEPVKIAAGALGENVPTRDLVVTADHGMILNDLIINASALVNGTSIRFVAPAELDTHFTVFHIETANHDAILANGAASETFVDYVTRQSFDNYQEYLDLYGDEQPITEMDRPRVSAARLLPPAIRAWLDARQVA
;
A
#
# COMPACT_ATOMS: atom_id res chain seq x y z
N MET A 1 47.45 -24.61 6.89
CA MET A 1 46.34 -24.17 7.76
C MET A 1 45.12 -24.05 6.86
N THR A 2 44.33 -25.10 6.78
CA THR A 2 43.09 -25.18 6.01
C THR A 2 42.00 -24.45 6.78
N GLN A 3 41.38 -23.44 6.18
CA GLN A 3 40.22 -22.76 6.77
C GLN A 3 38.99 -23.65 6.55
N ASP A 4 38.31 -24.00 7.63
CA ASP A 4 37.00 -24.66 7.57
C ASP A 4 35.97 -23.72 6.93
N PRO A 5 34.98 -24.25 6.19
CA PRO A 5 33.94 -23.43 5.60
C PRO A 5 33.10 -22.77 6.70
N VAL A 6 32.94 -21.45 6.60
CA VAL A 6 32.01 -20.68 7.44
C VAL A 6 30.59 -21.15 7.12
N SER A 7 30.00 -21.91 8.03
CA SER A 7 28.56 -22.21 8.01
C SER A 7 27.80 -20.90 8.19
N THR A 8 27.08 -20.48 7.14
CA THR A 8 26.02 -19.49 7.26
C THR A 8 25.02 -19.97 8.31
N PRO A 9 24.71 -19.18 9.35
CA PRO A 9 23.63 -19.55 10.25
C PRO A 9 22.33 -19.62 9.46
N ALA A 10 21.50 -20.60 9.83
CA ALA A 10 20.16 -20.79 9.30
C ALA A 10 19.40 -19.46 9.26
N SER A 11 18.65 -19.28 8.17
CA SER A 11 17.75 -18.16 7.91
C SER A 11 17.14 -17.63 9.20
N LEU A 12 17.23 -16.32 9.42
CA LEU A 12 16.52 -15.63 10.50
C LEU A 12 15.04 -15.97 10.40
N ALA A 13 14.60 -16.96 11.17
CA ALA A 13 13.20 -17.23 11.38
C ALA A 13 12.62 -16.02 12.10
N LEU A 14 12.02 -15.12 11.32
CA LEU A 14 11.24 -14.01 11.86
C LEU A 14 10.13 -14.61 12.71
N ASN A 15 10.18 -14.36 14.02
CA ASN A 15 9.12 -14.74 14.95
C ASN A 15 7.79 -14.26 14.39
N SER A 16 6.81 -15.16 14.29
CA SER A 16 5.45 -14.95 13.79
C SER A 16 4.59 -13.97 14.62
N GLY A 17 5.22 -13.11 15.42
CA GLY A 17 4.60 -12.03 16.19
C GLY A 17 4.85 -10.63 15.62
N ASP A 18 5.79 -10.47 14.68
CA ASP A 18 5.88 -9.24 13.90
C ASP A 18 4.79 -9.29 12.84
N THR A 19 3.69 -8.59 13.10
CA THR A 19 2.64 -8.42 12.08
C THR A 19 3.27 -7.68 10.91
N TYR A 20 3.61 -8.42 9.86
CA TYR A 20 4.14 -7.88 8.61
C TYR A 20 3.27 -6.69 8.18
N ALA A 21 3.92 -5.59 7.81
CA ALA A 21 3.23 -4.46 7.23
C ALA A 21 2.57 -4.92 5.94
N VAL A 22 1.29 -4.66 5.78
CA VAL A 22 0.57 -5.00 4.56
C VAL A 22 0.11 -3.67 3.94
N PRO A 23 0.84 -3.12 2.95
CA PRO A 23 0.42 -1.97 2.18
C PRO A 23 -0.94 -2.29 1.56
N CYS A 24 -2.03 -1.65 1.97
CA CYS A 24 -3.36 -2.01 1.47
C CYS A 24 -4.26 -0.78 1.31
N PHE A 25 -5.23 -0.94 0.41
CA PHE A 25 -6.36 -0.06 0.22
C PHE A 25 -7.51 -0.47 1.13
N ALA A 26 -8.27 0.50 1.66
CA ALA A 26 -9.54 0.20 2.29
C ALA A 26 -10.60 -0.19 1.24
N LYS A 27 -11.63 -0.90 1.68
CA LYS A 27 -12.85 -1.14 0.91
C LYS A 27 -13.38 0.17 0.28
N ASP A 28 -14.00 0.05 -0.90
CA ASP A 28 -14.60 1.14 -1.67
C ASP A 28 -13.59 2.14 -2.26
N THR A 29 -12.30 1.81 -2.19
CA THR A 29 -11.27 2.50 -2.99
C THR A 29 -11.52 2.20 -4.47
N MET A 30 -11.68 3.23 -5.29
CA MET A 30 -11.96 3.13 -6.72
C MET A 30 -10.64 3.09 -7.50
N ILE A 31 -10.40 2.03 -8.26
CA ILE A 31 -9.20 1.82 -9.06
C ILE A 31 -9.52 2.12 -10.53
N ALA A 32 -8.70 2.95 -11.15
CA ALA A 32 -8.93 3.35 -12.54
C ALA A 32 -8.71 2.18 -13.50
N THR A 33 -9.71 1.93 -14.35
CA THR A 33 -9.62 0.97 -15.47
C THR A 33 -9.98 1.69 -16.78
N PRO A 34 -9.60 1.15 -17.96
CA PRO A 34 -10.01 1.72 -19.25
C PRO A 34 -11.54 1.85 -19.43
N ALA A 35 -12.34 1.06 -18.72
CA ALA A 35 -13.80 1.08 -18.80
C ALA A 35 -14.47 1.96 -17.72
N GLY A 36 -13.69 2.66 -16.91
CA GLY A 36 -14.15 3.43 -15.75
C GLY A 36 -13.65 2.82 -14.43
N ASP A 37 -13.85 3.54 -13.33
CA ASP A 37 -13.29 3.08 -12.05
C ASP A 37 -14.06 1.88 -11.49
N VAL A 38 -13.33 0.90 -10.95
CA VAL A 38 -13.86 -0.30 -10.30
C VAL A 38 -13.45 -0.30 -8.84
N ALA A 39 -14.36 -0.65 -7.93
CA ALA A 39 -14.01 -0.72 -6.51
C ALA A 39 -13.00 -1.86 -6.27
N VAL A 40 -12.03 -1.65 -5.38
CA VAL A 40 -10.92 -2.58 -5.17
C VAL A 40 -11.38 -3.99 -4.79
N GLN A 41 -12.49 -4.12 -4.04
CA GLN A 41 -13.06 -5.41 -3.67
C GLN A 41 -13.70 -6.17 -4.82
N ASP A 42 -14.03 -5.48 -5.92
CA ASP A 42 -14.73 -6.05 -7.07
C ASP A 42 -13.76 -6.39 -8.22
N LEU A 43 -12.49 -5.97 -8.13
CA LEU A 43 -11.45 -6.30 -9.10
C LEU A 43 -11.23 -7.82 -9.20
N GLN A 44 -11.08 -8.29 -10.42
CA GLN A 44 -10.85 -9.69 -10.75
C GLN A 44 -9.48 -9.88 -11.41
N ILE A 45 -8.93 -11.10 -11.30
CA ILE A 45 -7.71 -11.48 -12.01
C ILE A 45 -7.92 -11.29 -13.51
N GLY A 46 -6.96 -10.61 -14.15
CA GLY A 46 -6.98 -10.30 -15.58
C GLY A 46 -7.55 -8.92 -15.93
N ASP A 47 -8.21 -8.24 -14.97
CA ASP A 47 -8.72 -6.88 -15.17
C ASP A 47 -7.59 -5.92 -15.55
N CYS A 48 -7.89 -5.00 -16.47
CA CYS A 48 -6.93 -4.00 -16.94
C CYS A 48 -6.99 -2.76 -16.06
N LEU A 49 -5.84 -2.29 -15.57
CA LEU A 49 -5.71 -1.12 -14.73
C LEU A 49 -4.95 -0.03 -15.47
N ILE A 50 -5.30 1.23 -15.23
CA ILE A 50 -4.56 2.38 -15.72
C ILE A 50 -3.41 2.69 -14.75
N THR A 51 -2.19 2.72 -15.26
CA THR A 51 -1.02 3.14 -14.49
C THR A 51 -0.91 4.66 -14.43
N ALA A 52 -0.17 5.19 -13.45
CA ALA A 52 -0.04 6.63 -13.21
C ALA A 52 0.61 7.41 -14.36
N ASP A 53 1.37 6.73 -15.23
CA ASP A 53 1.94 7.29 -16.46
C ASP A 53 1.03 7.13 -17.69
N GLY A 54 -0.17 6.58 -17.52
CA GLY A 54 -1.18 6.41 -18.56
C GLY A 54 -1.04 5.14 -19.39
N ALA A 55 -0.12 4.24 -19.04
CA ALA A 55 -0.07 2.90 -19.61
C ALA A 55 -1.14 1.98 -18.97
N GLU A 56 -1.11 0.70 -19.35
CA GLU A 56 -2.01 -0.33 -18.85
C GLU A 56 -1.21 -1.47 -18.20
N THR A 57 -1.70 -1.97 -17.07
CA THR A 57 -1.20 -3.20 -16.43
C THR A 57 -2.39 -4.12 -16.10
N ARG A 58 -2.13 -5.35 -15.67
CA ARG A 58 -3.19 -6.33 -15.37
C ARG A 58 -3.11 -6.83 -13.96
N VAL A 59 -4.28 -6.98 -13.34
CA VAL A 59 -4.42 -7.65 -12.04
C VAL A 59 -3.97 -9.09 -12.19
N LYS A 60 -2.93 -9.45 -11.44
CA LYS A 60 -2.44 -10.83 -11.29
C LYS A 60 -3.10 -11.50 -10.10
N TRP A 61 -3.32 -10.77 -9.01
CA TRP A 61 -4.00 -11.27 -7.83
C TRP A 61 -4.52 -10.12 -6.96
N VAL A 62 -5.60 -10.36 -6.22
CA VAL A 62 -6.12 -9.43 -5.22
C VAL A 62 -6.08 -10.12 -3.86
N GLY A 63 -5.13 -9.72 -3.03
CA GLY A 63 -5.05 -10.19 -1.65
C GLY A 63 -6.01 -9.41 -0.76
N HIS A 64 -6.65 -10.07 0.20
CA HIS A 64 -7.49 -9.38 1.18
C HIS A 64 -7.19 -9.83 2.61
N ARG A 65 -7.35 -8.91 3.55
CA ARG A 65 -7.15 -9.18 4.97
C ARG A 65 -8.20 -8.47 5.82
N THR A 66 -8.83 -9.21 6.71
CA THR A 66 -9.76 -8.66 7.70
C THR A 66 -9.01 -8.31 8.98
N ILE A 67 -9.11 -7.06 9.39
CA ILE A 67 -8.45 -6.50 10.57
C ILE A 67 -9.48 -6.26 11.66
N MET A 68 -9.13 -6.69 12.87
CA MET A 68 -9.91 -6.48 14.09
C MET A 68 -9.11 -5.60 15.07
N PRO A 69 -9.36 -4.28 15.11
CA PRO A 69 -8.55 -3.35 15.91
C PRO A 69 -8.47 -3.69 17.40
N MET A 70 -9.51 -4.36 17.93
CA MET A 70 -9.57 -4.78 19.33
C MET A 70 -8.43 -5.73 19.76
N PHE A 71 -7.82 -6.45 18.80
CA PHE A 71 -6.70 -7.34 19.06
C PHE A 71 -5.33 -6.65 18.91
N GLY A 72 -5.34 -5.32 18.78
CA GLY A 72 -4.15 -4.52 18.55
C GLY A 72 -3.90 -4.32 17.06
N LEU A 73 -3.63 -3.07 16.69
CA LEU A 73 -3.23 -2.71 15.34
C LEU A 73 -1.76 -2.31 15.35
N ALA A 74 -0.95 -3.00 14.56
CA ALA A 74 0.42 -2.56 14.35
C ALA A 74 0.39 -1.15 13.74
N LYS A 75 1.26 -0.25 14.22
CA LYS A 75 1.31 1.16 13.74
C LYS A 75 1.37 1.29 12.22
N ARG A 76 2.02 0.32 11.57
CA ARG A 76 2.21 0.19 10.11
C ARG A 76 0.91 -0.09 9.35
N ASN A 77 -0.08 -0.64 10.04
CA ASN A 77 -1.39 -1.01 9.53
C ASN A 77 -2.48 -0.04 9.98
N GLU A 78 -2.14 1.01 10.74
CA GLU A 78 -3.10 2.07 11.10
C GLU A 78 -3.63 2.75 9.82
N PRO A 79 -4.96 2.87 9.64
CA PRO A 79 -5.49 3.51 8.46
C PRO A 79 -5.16 5.00 8.46
N VAL A 80 -4.65 5.48 7.33
CA VAL A 80 -4.44 6.88 7.02
C VAL A 80 -5.52 7.30 6.04
N LYS A 81 -6.31 8.31 6.43
CA LYS A 81 -7.26 8.98 5.57
C LYS A 81 -6.57 10.16 4.89
N ILE A 82 -6.63 10.15 3.56
CA ILE A 82 -6.20 11.22 2.66
C ILE A 82 -7.48 11.83 2.10
N ALA A 83 -7.82 13.04 2.54
CA ALA A 83 -9.03 13.72 2.12
C ALA A 83 -9.01 14.05 0.62
N ALA A 84 -10.18 14.17 -0.01
CA ALA A 84 -10.28 14.65 -1.38
C ALA A 84 -9.51 15.97 -1.58
N GLY A 85 -8.70 16.06 -2.63
CA GLY A 85 -7.87 17.23 -2.92
C GLY A 85 -6.63 17.42 -2.02
N ALA A 86 -6.33 16.50 -1.10
CA ALA A 86 -5.20 16.65 -0.19
C ALA A 86 -3.82 16.51 -0.86
N LEU A 87 -3.73 15.77 -1.98
CA LEU A 87 -2.52 15.50 -2.76
C LEU A 87 -2.33 16.40 -3.99
N GLY A 88 -3.26 17.33 -4.23
CA GLY A 88 -3.26 18.18 -5.42
C GLY A 88 -4.66 18.67 -5.71
N GLU A 89 -4.82 19.54 -6.71
CA GLU A 89 -6.15 19.97 -7.14
C GLU A 89 -6.97 18.74 -7.60
N ASN A 90 -8.04 18.43 -6.87
CA ASN A 90 -8.89 17.27 -7.10
C ASN A 90 -8.17 15.90 -7.02
N VAL A 91 -7.07 15.80 -6.25
CA VAL A 91 -6.33 14.54 -6.02
C VAL A 91 -6.20 14.28 -4.51
N PRO A 92 -6.66 13.13 -3.98
CA PRO A 92 -7.56 12.19 -4.65
C PRO A 92 -8.91 12.87 -4.97
N THR A 93 -9.66 12.31 -5.93
CA THR A 93 -10.99 12.83 -6.36
C THR A 93 -12.07 12.63 -5.30
N ARG A 94 -11.82 11.74 -4.34
CA ARG A 94 -12.63 11.43 -3.17
C ARG A 94 -11.72 10.97 -2.04
N ASP A 95 -12.23 10.93 -0.82
CA ASP A 95 -11.44 10.43 0.32
C ASP A 95 -10.86 9.05 0.03
N LEU A 96 -9.55 8.90 0.22
CA LEU A 96 -8.81 7.66 0.06
C LEU A 96 -8.32 7.20 1.43
N VAL A 97 -8.54 5.93 1.77
CA VAL A 97 -8.04 5.34 3.01
C VAL A 97 -7.12 4.19 2.66
N VAL A 98 -5.90 4.25 3.18
CA VAL A 98 -4.85 3.24 2.96
C VAL A 98 -4.14 2.93 4.29
N THR A 99 -3.41 1.84 4.38
CA THR A 99 -2.59 1.56 5.57
C THR A 99 -1.39 2.51 5.66
N ALA A 100 -0.88 2.74 6.89
CA ALA A 100 0.17 3.72 7.19
C ALA A 100 1.46 3.55 6.37
N ASP A 101 1.85 2.32 6.06
CA ASP A 101 3.05 2.04 5.25
C ASP A 101 2.76 1.90 3.74
N HIS A 102 1.52 2.15 3.28
CA HIS A 102 1.17 2.12 1.86
C HIS A 102 1.83 3.27 1.09
N GLY A 103 2.50 2.96 -0.02
CA GLY A 103 3.22 3.90 -0.85
C GLY A 103 2.31 4.73 -1.77
N MET A 104 2.33 6.04 -1.55
CA MET A 104 1.73 7.04 -2.42
C MET A 104 2.81 7.63 -3.33
N ILE A 105 2.50 7.86 -4.60
CA ILE A 105 3.47 8.38 -5.57
C ILE A 105 3.35 9.89 -5.68
N LEU A 106 4.37 10.62 -5.24
CA LEU A 106 4.47 12.08 -5.38
C LEU A 106 5.87 12.46 -5.87
N ASN A 107 5.96 13.25 -6.95
CA ASN A 107 7.23 13.73 -7.52
C ASN A 107 8.27 12.62 -7.73
N ASP A 108 7.86 11.51 -8.37
CA ASP A 108 8.69 10.32 -8.62
C ASP A 108 9.23 9.60 -7.38
N LEU A 109 8.68 9.91 -6.19
CA LEU A 109 8.99 9.22 -4.94
C LEU A 109 7.84 8.32 -4.53
N ILE A 110 8.17 7.17 -3.94
CA ILE A 110 7.23 6.35 -3.21
C ILE A 110 7.24 6.83 -1.76
N ILE A 111 6.15 7.41 -1.28
CA ILE A 111 6.07 8.00 0.06
C ILE A 111 5.03 7.25 0.87
N ASN A 112 5.42 6.67 2.01
CA ASN A 112 4.46 6.01 2.89
C ASN A 112 3.38 7.00 3.33
N ALA A 113 2.11 6.60 3.34
CA ALA A 113 0.99 7.47 3.69
C ALA A 113 1.17 8.13 5.07
N SER A 114 1.74 7.41 6.05
CA SER A 114 2.06 7.95 7.38
C SER A 114 3.11 9.07 7.36
N ALA A 115 4.01 9.09 6.38
CA ALA A 115 4.97 10.17 6.22
C ALA A 115 4.30 11.47 5.71
N LEU A 116 3.16 11.36 5.05
CA LEU A 116 2.37 12.51 4.53
C LEU A 116 1.40 13.09 5.57
N VAL A 117 1.22 12.44 6.72
CA VAL A 117 0.28 12.90 7.77
C VAL A 117 0.64 14.31 8.23
N ASN A 118 -0.31 15.21 8.04
CA ASN A 118 -0.22 16.62 8.45
C ASN A 118 -1.23 16.97 9.55
N GLY A 119 -2.07 16.03 9.98
CA GLY A 119 -3.03 16.22 11.08
C GLY A 119 -4.32 16.93 10.69
N THR A 120 -4.48 17.33 9.43
CA THR A 120 -5.68 17.99 8.90
C THR A 120 -6.24 17.19 7.73
N SER A 121 -5.85 17.53 6.50
CA SER A 121 -6.29 16.86 5.27
C SER A 121 -5.74 15.44 5.11
N ILE A 122 -4.62 15.13 5.75
CA ILE A 122 -4.03 13.78 5.81
C ILE A 122 -3.81 13.42 7.27
N ARG A 123 -4.54 12.42 7.75
CA ARG A 123 -4.52 12.03 9.17
C ARG A 123 -4.73 10.54 9.35
N PHE A 124 -4.28 10.03 10.50
CA PHE A 124 -4.73 8.72 10.96
C PHE A 124 -6.26 8.75 11.22
N VAL A 125 -6.92 7.64 10.90
CA VAL A 125 -8.33 7.44 11.23
C VAL A 125 -8.43 7.21 12.74
N ALA A 126 -9.30 7.94 13.43
CA ALA A 126 -9.42 7.81 14.88
C ALA A 126 -10.05 6.44 15.21
N PRO A 127 -9.72 5.81 16.36
CA PRO A 127 -10.32 4.53 16.75
C PRO A 127 -11.85 4.55 16.81
N ALA A 128 -12.46 5.71 17.11
CA ALA A 128 -13.91 5.88 17.14
C ALA A 128 -14.57 5.93 15.74
N GLU A 129 -13.79 6.13 14.68
CA GLU A 129 -14.23 6.10 13.28
C GLU A 129 -14.01 4.72 12.64
N LEU A 130 -13.30 3.81 13.31
CA LEU A 130 -13.03 2.47 12.80
C LEU A 130 -14.19 1.53 13.14
N ASP A 131 -14.56 0.73 12.14
CA ASP A 131 -15.43 -0.41 12.37
C ASP A 131 -14.73 -1.45 13.27
N THR A 132 -15.54 -2.24 13.98
CA THR A 132 -15.02 -3.35 14.82
C THR A 132 -14.20 -4.37 14.01
N HIS A 133 -14.49 -4.46 12.71
CA HIS A 133 -13.78 -5.25 11.73
C HIS A 133 -13.78 -4.45 10.43
N PHE A 134 -12.65 -4.40 9.72
CA PHE A 134 -12.61 -3.85 8.38
C PHE A 134 -11.70 -4.69 7.49
N THR A 135 -12.02 -4.74 6.20
CA THR A 135 -11.22 -5.47 5.21
C THR A 135 -10.38 -4.50 4.42
N VAL A 136 -9.11 -4.83 4.30
CA VAL A 136 -8.17 -4.13 3.43
C VAL A 136 -7.78 -5.03 2.27
N PHE A 137 -7.53 -4.42 1.12
CA PHE A 137 -7.28 -5.09 -0.14
C PHE A 137 -5.93 -4.68 -0.69
N HIS A 138 -5.34 -5.61 -1.41
CA HIS A 138 -4.03 -5.48 -2.00
C HIS A 138 -4.07 -5.93 -3.44
N ILE A 139 -3.43 -5.17 -4.34
CA ILE A 139 -3.44 -5.45 -5.77
C ILE A 139 -2.03 -5.85 -6.18
N GLU A 140 -1.89 -7.07 -6.67
CA GLU A 140 -0.67 -7.57 -7.31
C GLU A 140 -0.82 -7.51 -8.83
N THR A 141 0.21 -7.01 -9.51
CA THR A 141 0.33 -7.00 -10.98
C THR A 141 1.61 -7.77 -11.37
N ALA A 142 1.97 -7.79 -12.66
CA ALA A 142 3.16 -8.53 -13.11
C ALA A 142 4.48 -7.93 -12.57
N ASN A 143 4.51 -6.63 -12.33
CA ASN A 143 5.62 -5.88 -11.73
C ASN A 143 5.09 -5.03 -10.57
N HIS A 144 5.97 -4.36 -9.84
CA HIS A 144 5.57 -3.31 -8.92
C HIS A 144 5.25 -2.05 -9.75
N ASP A 145 3.96 -1.76 -9.92
CA ASP A 145 3.43 -0.70 -10.75
C ASP A 145 2.87 0.45 -9.90
N ALA A 146 2.74 1.64 -10.51
CA ALA A 146 1.98 2.74 -9.93
C ALA A 146 0.64 2.81 -10.64
N ILE A 147 -0.46 2.66 -9.92
CA ILE A 147 -1.83 2.72 -10.43
C ILE A 147 -2.56 3.94 -9.88
N LEU A 148 -3.73 4.25 -10.42
CA LEU A 148 -4.58 5.33 -9.93
C LEU A 148 -5.68 4.78 -9.00
N ALA A 149 -5.60 5.14 -7.72
CA ALA A 149 -6.58 4.84 -6.69
C ALA A 149 -7.26 6.12 -6.21
N ASN A 150 -8.58 6.23 -6.41
CA ASN A 150 -9.35 7.48 -6.25
C ASN A 150 -8.68 8.66 -6.99
N GLY A 151 -8.08 8.39 -8.15
CA GLY A 151 -7.31 9.37 -8.93
C GLY A 151 -5.94 9.75 -8.36
N ALA A 152 -5.55 9.26 -7.18
CA ALA A 152 -4.20 9.42 -6.63
C ALA A 152 -3.29 8.27 -7.08
N ALA A 153 -2.04 8.60 -7.43
CA ALA A 153 -1.07 7.58 -7.79
C ALA A 153 -0.60 6.82 -6.53
N SER A 154 -0.70 5.49 -6.58
CA SER A 154 -0.43 4.57 -5.48
C SER A 154 0.28 3.31 -5.98
N GLU A 155 1.04 2.67 -5.12
CA GLU A 155 1.74 1.44 -5.46
C GLU A 155 0.84 0.20 -5.54
N THR A 156 1.23 -0.76 -6.37
CA THR A 156 0.80 -2.17 -6.29
C THR A 156 1.73 -2.96 -5.36
N PHE A 157 1.60 -4.29 -5.31
CA PHE A 157 2.42 -5.17 -4.50
C PHE A 157 3.92 -4.92 -4.58
N VAL A 158 4.56 -5.01 -3.42
CA VAL A 158 6.00 -4.99 -3.25
C VAL A 158 6.46 -6.21 -2.45
N ASP A 159 7.55 -6.83 -2.90
CA ASP A 159 7.94 -8.20 -2.55
C ASP A 159 8.52 -8.38 -1.14
N TYR A 160 8.67 -7.29 -0.36
CA TYR A 160 9.02 -7.39 1.06
C TYR A 160 7.81 -7.71 1.98
N VAL A 161 6.62 -7.86 1.41
CA VAL A 161 5.40 -8.23 2.12
C VAL A 161 5.14 -9.72 1.91
N THR A 162 5.01 -10.48 2.99
CA THR A 162 4.69 -11.91 2.87
C THR A 162 3.24 -12.08 2.44
N ARG A 163 2.99 -12.76 1.31
CA ARG A 163 1.62 -13.06 0.84
C ARG A 163 0.84 -13.88 1.86
N GLN A 164 1.56 -14.64 2.69
CA GLN A 164 1.05 -15.36 3.86
C GLN A 164 0.28 -14.48 4.86
N SER A 165 0.46 -13.17 4.82
CA SER A 165 -0.28 -12.24 5.68
C SER A 165 -1.72 -11.97 5.24
N PHE A 166 -2.13 -12.40 4.04
CA PHE A 166 -3.49 -12.27 3.52
C PHE A 166 -4.36 -13.50 3.82
N ASP A 167 -5.65 -13.26 4.04
CA ASP A 167 -6.61 -14.31 4.41
C ASP A 167 -6.81 -15.33 3.28
N ASN A 168 -6.67 -14.90 2.01
CA ASN A 168 -6.77 -15.73 0.82
C ASN A 168 -5.42 -16.20 0.26
N TYR A 169 -4.36 -16.29 1.08
CA TYR A 169 -3.04 -16.74 0.62
C TYR A 169 -3.07 -18.12 -0.09
N GLN A 170 -3.91 -19.05 0.37
CA GLN A 170 -4.02 -20.37 -0.26
C GLN A 170 -4.49 -20.27 -1.73
N GLU A 171 -5.34 -19.29 -2.06
CA GLU A 171 -5.76 -19.03 -3.44
C GLU A 171 -4.56 -18.69 -4.33
N TYR A 172 -3.61 -17.90 -3.81
CA TYR A 172 -2.38 -17.58 -4.54
C TYR A 172 -1.56 -18.84 -4.83
N LEU A 173 -1.39 -19.72 -3.84
CA LEU A 173 -0.66 -20.97 -4.01
C LEU A 173 -1.35 -21.91 -5.00
N ASP A 174 -2.68 -21.97 -4.98
CA ASP A 174 -3.45 -22.78 -5.93
C ASP A 174 -3.30 -22.27 -7.38
N LEU A 175 -3.15 -20.95 -7.55
CA LEU A 175 -2.93 -20.30 -8.86
C LEU A 175 -1.50 -20.45 -9.39
N TYR A 176 -0.49 -20.29 -8.52
CA TYR A 176 0.91 -20.10 -8.93
C TYR A 176 1.89 -21.16 -8.43
N GLY A 177 1.45 -22.05 -7.53
CA GLY A 177 2.23 -23.16 -6.97
C GLY A 177 3.25 -22.75 -5.90
N ASP A 178 3.91 -21.60 -6.05
CA ASP A 178 4.89 -21.06 -5.11
C ASP A 178 4.94 -19.52 -5.20
N GLU A 179 5.57 -18.86 -4.21
CA GLU A 179 5.79 -17.42 -4.21
C GLU A 179 6.62 -16.98 -5.42
N GLN A 180 6.10 -16.01 -6.18
CA GLN A 180 6.79 -15.47 -7.35
C GLN A 180 7.40 -14.11 -6.99
N PRO A 181 8.70 -13.90 -7.29
CA PRO A 181 9.32 -12.61 -7.07
C PRO A 181 8.69 -11.55 -7.98
N ILE A 182 8.71 -10.30 -7.51
CA ILE A 182 8.22 -9.15 -8.28
C ILE A 182 9.35 -8.16 -8.52
N THR A 183 9.46 -7.68 -9.76
CA THR A 183 10.39 -6.62 -10.10
C THR A 183 9.92 -5.32 -9.46
N GLU A 184 10.69 -4.83 -8.48
CA GLU A 184 10.39 -3.55 -7.82
C GLU A 184 10.57 -2.37 -8.76
N MET A 185 9.72 -1.36 -8.60
CA MET A 185 9.84 -0.08 -9.27
C MET A 185 11.15 0.62 -8.87
N ASP A 186 11.87 1.15 -9.85
CA ASP A 186 13.07 1.96 -9.64
C ASP A 186 12.71 3.40 -9.23
N ARG A 187 12.15 3.55 -8.02
CA ARG A 187 11.84 4.85 -7.41
C ARG A 187 12.32 4.91 -5.96
N PRO A 188 12.92 6.03 -5.50
CA PRO A 188 13.32 6.17 -4.11
C PRO A 188 12.11 6.15 -3.17
N ARG A 189 12.22 5.43 -2.06
CA ARG A 189 11.19 5.37 -1.02
C ARG A 189 11.48 6.31 0.15
N VAL A 190 10.45 7.05 0.57
CA VAL A 190 10.43 7.88 1.78
C VAL A 190 9.51 7.24 2.81
N SER A 191 10.10 6.58 3.81
CA SER A 191 9.35 5.83 4.82
C SER A 191 8.93 6.64 6.05
N ALA A 192 9.38 7.89 6.19
CA ALA A 192 9.09 8.71 7.37
C ALA A 192 9.08 10.21 7.05
N ALA A 193 8.25 10.97 7.78
CA ALA A 193 8.10 12.42 7.60
C ALA A 193 9.42 13.22 7.69
N ARG A 194 10.38 12.76 8.50
CA ARG A 194 11.71 13.40 8.62
C ARG A 194 12.60 13.24 7.38
N LEU A 195 12.27 12.30 6.50
CA LEU A 195 12.98 12.02 5.25
C LEU A 195 12.32 12.71 4.06
N LEU A 196 11.20 13.41 4.25
CA LEU A 196 10.55 14.15 3.18
C LEU A 196 11.48 15.24 2.62
N PRO A 197 11.56 15.38 1.30
CA PRO A 197 12.22 16.53 0.68
C PRO A 197 11.63 17.85 1.21
N PRO A 198 12.47 18.90 1.43
CA PRO A 198 12.00 20.17 1.97
C PRO A 198 10.83 20.79 1.19
N ALA A 199 10.81 20.63 -0.14
CA ALA A 199 9.74 21.14 -0.99
C ALA A 199 8.38 20.46 -0.70
N ILE A 200 8.36 19.13 -0.54
CA ILE A 200 7.13 18.38 -0.20
C ILE A 200 6.67 18.72 1.20
N ARG A 201 7.60 18.84 2.15
CA ARG A 201 7.30 19.23 3.52
C ARG A 201 6.64 20.61 3.60
N ALA A 202 7.24 21.61 2.95
CA ALA A 202 6.67 22.96 2.90
C ALA A 202 5.30 22.98 2.21
N TRP A 203 5.10 22.16 1.18
CA TRP A 203 3.84 22.03 0.46
C TRP A 203 2.72 21.39 1.32
N LEU A 204 3.06 20.42 2.19
CA LEU A 204 2.15 19.83 3.18
C LEU A 204 1.80 20.83 4.30
N ASP A 205 2.81 21.53 4.83
CA ASP A 205 2.64 22.52 5.90
C ASP A 205 1.72 23.68 5.44
N ALA A 206 1.80 24.09 4.17
CA ALA A 206 0.90 25.10 3.60
C ALA A 206 -0.57 24.66 3.52
N ARG A 207 -0.85 23.35 3.58
CA ARG A 207 -2.19 22.75 3.53
C ARG A 207 -2.75 22.38 4.89
N GLN A 208 -2.01 22.67 5.95
CA GLN A 208 -2.33 22.31 7.32
C GLN A 208 -3.41 23.21 7.95
N VAL A 209 -4.31 23.80 7.14
CA VAL A 209 -5.15 24.96 7.51
C VAL A 209 -5.80 24.75 8.89
N ALA A 210 -5.55 25.76 9.75
CA ALA A 210 -5.69 25.79 11.20
C ALA A 210 -7.05 25.35 11.78
#